data_AF-A0A5B0LKE6-F1
#
_entry.id   AF-A0A5B0LKE6-F1
#
_cell.length_a   1.000
_cell.length_b   1.000
_cell.length_c   1.000
_cell.angle_alpha   90.00
_cell.angle_beta   90.00
_cell.angle_gamma   90.00
#
_symmetry.space_group_name_H-M   'P 1'
#
loop_
_entity.id
_entity.type
_entity.pdbx_description
1 polymer ?
#
loop_
_entity_poly.entity_id
_entity_poly.type
_entity_poly.pdbx_seq_one_letter_code
_entity_poly.pdbx_strand_id
1 'polypeptide(L)'
;MNVSADTAKTISICRALQELNMTPKEFIVHFLTSDNADLASRRRYWSTETGGPSTIALVRHIRDRFLATSKGGSRWTDFIREEAISTLVRTTAYQASSATGTFQSSQDVHPEFFSEGAKARRHHQMTTEEAPVFIRSATGFPDEPEPGIQ
;
A
#
# COMPACT_ATOMS: atom_id res chain seq x y z
N MET A 1 -36.46 0.57 15.61
CA MET A 1 -35.66 0.99 14.44
C MET A 1 -35.59 -0.18 13.48
N ASN A 2 -35.94 0.02 12.21
CA ASN A 2 -35.84 -1.03 11.20
C ASN A 2 -34.35 -1.25 10.86
N VAL A 3 -33.83 -2.45 11.08
CA VAL A 3 -32.44 -2.81 10.82
C VAL A 3 -32.29 -3.10 9.33
N SER A 4 -31.27 -2.55 8.66
CA SER A 4 -31.07 -2.83 7.22
C SER A 4 -30.81 -4.32 6.99
N ALA A 5 -31.21 -4.84 5.83
CA ALA A 5 -31.02 -6.25 5.50
C ALA A 5 -29.56 -6.70 5.65
N ASP A 6 -28.60 -5.86 5.28
CA ASP A 6 -27.18 -6.18 5.41
C ASP A 6 -26.68 -6.12 6.85
N THR A 7 -27.24 -5.22 7.67
CA THR A 7 -26.96 -5.21 9.12
C THR A 7 -27.50 -6.49 9.77
N ALA A 8 -28.70 -6.94 9.39
CA ALA A 8 -29.28 -8.19 9.90
C ALA A 8 -28.43 -9.41 9.52
N LYS A 9 -27.96 -9.50 8.26
CA LYS A 9 -27.03 -10.55 7.81
C LYS A 9 -25.73 -10.52 8.61
N THR A 10 -25.14 -9.33 8.80
CA THR A 10 -23.88 -9.17 9.54
C THR A 10 -24.03 -9.62 10.99
N ILE A 11 -25.14 -9.25 11.66
CA ILE A 11 -25.45 -9.71 13.03
C ILE A 11 -25.57 -11.23 13.08
N SER A 12 -26.23 -11.85 12.09
CA SER A 12 -26.36 -13.30 12.01
C SER A 12 -24.99 -13.99 11.91
N ILE A 13 -24.10 -13.48 11.06
CA ILE A 13 -22.73 -14.00 10.91
C ILE A 13 -21.96 -13.87 12.23
N CYS A 14 -22.03 -12.72 12.90
CA CYS A 14 -21.36 -12.52 14.19
C CYS A 14 -21.87 -13.50 15.27
N ARG A 15 -23.17 -13.83 15.28
CA ARG A 15 -23.73 -14.84 16.19
C ARG A 15 -23.20 -16.23 15.90
N ALA A 16 -23.15 -16.62 14.63
CA ALA A 16 -22.58 -17.91 14.23
C ALA A 16 -21.10 -18.04 14.61
N LEU A 17 -20.31 -16.97 14.45
CA LEU A 17 -18.92 -16.95 14.92
C LEU A 17 -18.81 -17.11 16.44
N GLN A 18 -19.68 -16.44 17.19
CA GLN A 18 -19.72 -16.54 18.65
C GLN A 18 -20.06 -17.96 19.12
N GLU A 19 -21.00 -18.65 18.46
CA GLU A 19 -21.33 -20.06 18.74
C GLU A 19 -20.13 -21.00 18.50
N LEU A 20 -19.24 -20.63 17.58
CA LEU A 20 -17.98 -21.33 17.30
C LEU A 20 -16.82 -20.89 18.20
N ASN A 21 -17.06 -20.05 19.23
CA ASN A 21 -16.04 -19.42 20.07
C ASN A 21 -14.96 -18.68 19.27
N MET A 22 -15.35 -18.04 18.17
CA MET A 22 -14.46 -17.27 17.30
C MET A 22 -14.89 -15.81 17.24
N THR A 23 -13.93 -14.89 17.37
CA THR A 23 -14.19 -13.46 17.18
C THR A 23 -14.17 -13.09 15.69
N PRO A 24 -14.84 -11.99 15.28
CA PRO A 24 -14.74 -11.50 13.91
C PRO A 24 -13.31 -11.21 13.45
N LYS A 25 -12.42 -10.79 14.37
CA LYS A 25 -11.00 -10.54 14.03
C LYS A 25 -10.24 -11.83 13.77
N GLU A 26 -10.41 -12.85 14.62
CA GLU A 26 -9.80 -14.17 14.40
C GLU A 26 -10.29 -14.79 13.09
N PHE A 27 -11.60 -14.67 12.80
CA PHE A 27 -12.15 -15.09 11.52
C PHE A 27 -11.47 -14.38 10.35
N ILE A 28 -11.36 -13.05 10.37
CA ILE A 28 -10.71 -12.30 9.28
C ILE A 28 -9.25 -12.73 9.12
N VAL A 29 -8.49 -12.86 10.22
CA VAL A 29 -7.09 -13.30 10.16
C VAL A 29 -6.96 -14.69 9.55
N HIS A 30 -7.72 -15.68 10.03
CA HIS A 30 -7.71 -17.03 9.47
C HIS A 30 -8.20 -17.06 8.02
N PHE A 31 -9.26 -16.32 7.71
CA PHE A 31 -9.79 -16.19 6.37
C PHE A 31 -8.74 -15.63 5.42
N LEU A 32 -7.89 -14.68 5.84
CA LEU A 32 -6.88 -14.06 4.99
C LEU A 32 -5.60 -14.88 4.84
N THR A 33 -5.19 -15.60 5.89
CA THR A 33 -3.86 -16.22 5.97
C THR A 33 -3.84 -17.72 5.70
N SER A 34 -5.00 -18.40 5.75
CA SER A 34 -5.04 -19.84 5.53
C SER A 34 -4.79 -20.23 4.07
N ASP A 35 -3.91 -21.21 3.88
CA ASP A 35 -3.61 -21.84 2.59
C ASP A 35 -4.66 -22.86 2.13
N ASN A 36 -5.75 -23.05 2.90
CA ASN A 36 -6.84 -23.92 2.51
C ASN A 36 -7.46 -23.48 1.18
N ALA A 37 -7.61 -24.42 0.23
CA ALA A 37 -8.05 -24.13 -1.13
C ALA A 37 -9.44 -23.47 -1.21
N ASP A 38 -10.37 -23.85 -0.34
CA ASP A 38 -11.71 -23.25 -0.31
C ASP A 38 -11.65 -21.79 0.12
N LEU A 39 -10.83 -21.47 1.12
CA LEU A 39 -10.63 -20.10 1.56
C LEU A 39 -9.87 -19.28 0.51
N ALA A 40 -8.82 -19.84 -0.08
CA ALA A 40 -8.05 -19.19 -1.15
C ALA A 40 -8.94 -18.84 -2.35
N SER A 41 -9.82 -19.76 -2.77
CA SER A 41 -10.76 -19.53 -3.87
C SER A 41 -11.71 -18.36 -3.60
N ARG A 42 -12.14 -18.15 -2.35
CA ARG A 42 -13.00 -17.03 -1.93
C ARG A 42 -12.25 -15.69 -1.90
N ARG A 43 -10.93 -15.72 -1.78
CA ARG A 43 -10.06 -14.53 -1.82
C ARG A 43 -9.60 -14.16 -3.23
N ARG A 44 -9.82 -15.01 -4.23
CA ARG A 44 -9.24 -14.86 -5.58
C ARG A 44 -9.47 -13.50 -6.25
N TYR A 45 -10.55 -12.80 -5.89
CA TYR A 45 -10.88 -11.50 -6.49
C TYR A 45 -10.28 -10.30 -5.76
N TRP A 46 -9.69 -10.47 -4.57
CA TRP A 46 -9.24 -9.36 -3.71
C TRP A 46 -8.17 -8.47 -4.35
N SER A 47 -7.36 -9.01 -5.25
CA SER A 47 -6.28 -8.28 -5.95
C SER A 47 -6.54 -8.13 -7.45
N THR A 48 -7.75 -8.46 -7.91
CA THR A 48 -8.14 -8.28 -9.32
C THR A 48 -8.51 -6.83 -9.60
N GLU A 49 -8.50 -6.43 -10.86
CA GLU A 49 -8.90 -5.07 -11.28
C GLU A 49 -10.30 -4.68 -10.80
N THR A 50 -11.24 -5.64 -10.81
CA THR A 50 -12.63 -5.40 -10.38
C THR A 50 -12.82 -5.48 -8.87
N GLY A 51 -12.13 -6.38 -8.17
CA GLY A 51 -12.26 -6.55 -6.72
C GLY A 51 -11.38 -5.65 -5.87
N GLY A 52 -10.18 -5.31 -6.36
CA GLY A 52 -9.16 -4.51 -5.69
C GLY A 52 -9.67 -3.19 -5.11
N PRO A 53 -10.44 -2.36 -5.85
CA PRO A 53 -11.00 -1.14 -5.31
C PRO A 53 -11.84 -1.36 -4.04
N SER A 54 -12.65 -2.42 -4.00
CA SER A 54 -13.49 -2.73 -2.84
C SER A 54 -12.67 -3.28 -1.66
N THR A 55 -11.61 -4.04 -1.93
CA THR A 55 -10.66 -4.50 -0.91
C THR A 55 -9.90 -3.31 -0.29
N ILE A 56 -9.48 -2.34 -1.10
CA ILE A 56 -8.87 -1.10 -0.58
C ILE A 56 -9.88 -0.29 0.25
N ALA A 57 -11.15 -0.24 -0.16
CA ALA A 57 -12.20 0.39 0.64
C ALA A 57 -12.38 -0.29 2.01
N LEU A 58 -12.30 -1.62 2.09
CA LEU A 58 -12.29 -2.36 3.35
C LEU A 58 -11.12 -1.95 4.25
N VAL A 59 -9.90 -1.85 3.71
CA VAL A 59 -8.72 -1.38 4.46
C VAL A 59 -8.93 0.04 4.98
N ARG A 60 -9.55 0.93 4.18
CA ARG A 60 -9.89 2.29 4.61
C ARG A 60 -10.92 2.30 5.75
N HIS A 61 -11.93 1.45 5.73
CA HIS A 61 -12.85 1.32 6.86
C HIS A 61 -12.15 0.83 8.13
N ILE A 62 -11.16 -0.08 8.01
CA ILE A 62 -10.32 -0.50 9.14
C ILE A 62 -9.51 0.69 9.68
N ARG A 63 -8.83 1.44 8.79
CA ARG A 63 -8.13 2.68 9.15
C ARG A 63 -9.02 3.63 9.94
N ASP A 64 -10.23 3.88 9.47
CA ASP A 64 -11.13 4.86 10.10
C ASP A 64 -11.47 4.48 11.55
N ARG A 65 -11.47 3.19 11.89
CA ARG A 65 -11.60 2.72 13.27
C ARG A 65 -10.40 3.09 14.15
N PHE A 66 -9.19 3.12 13.60
CA PHE A 66 -7.99 3.57 14.32
C PHE A 66 -7.97 5.08 14.48
N LEU A 67 -8.26 5.82 13.40
CA LEU A 67 -8.24 7.28 13.38
C LEU A 67 -9.31 7.92 14.27
N ALA A 68 -10.32 7.15 14.70
CA ALA A 68 -11.33 7.60 15.66
C ALA A 68 -10.75 7.95 17.06
N THR A 69 -9.50 7.59 17.36
CA THR A 69 -8.86 7.89 18.65
C THR A 69 -7.42 8.36 18.45
N SER A 70 -6.91 9.25 19.32
CA SER A 70 -5.52 9.71 19.25
C SER A 70 -4.50 8.54 19.33
N LYS A 71 -4.68 7.63 20.29
CA LYS A 71 -3.83 6.44 20.44
C LYS A 71 -3.89 5.51 19.22
N GLY A 72 -5.09 5.31 18.66
CA GLY A 72 -5.27 4.52 17.44
C GLY A 72 -4.63 5.18 16.23
N GLY A 73 -4.74 6.51 16.12
CA GLY A 73 -4.08 7.30 15.09
C GLY A 73 -2.57 7.14 15.09
N SER A 74 -1.92 7.22 16.26
CA SER A 74 -0.48 6.94 16.37
C SER A 74 -0.12 5.55 15.84
N ARG A 75 -0.87 4.52 16.25
CA ARG A 75 -0.64 3.13 15.81
C ARG A 75 -0.78 2.97 14.29
N TRP A 76 -1.78 3.63 13.70
CA TRP A 76 -1.97 3.61 12.25
C TRP A 76 -0.81 4.30 11.52
N THR A 77 -0.38 5.45 12.01
CA THR A 77 0.76 6.18 11.43
C THR A 77 2.06 5.38 11.51
N ASP A 78 2.32 4.74 12.64
CA ASP A 78 3.50 3.89 12.81
C ASP A 78 3.46 2.69 11.86
N PHE A 79 2.30 2.01 11.75
CA PHE A 79 2.10 0.93 10.78
C PHE A 79 2.36 1.37 9.33
N ILE A 80 1.80 2.51 8.90
CA ILE A 80 2.00 3.00 7.53
C ILE A 80 3.46 3.40 7.28
N ARG A 81 4.15 3.95 8.29
CA ARG A 81 5.58 4.24 8.20
C ARG A 81 6.39 2.96 7.99
N GLU A 82 6.11 1.91 8.75
CA GLU A 82 6.78 0.60 8.62
C GLU A 82 6.55 -0.01 7.23
N GLU A 83 5.30 -0.02 6.75
CA GLU A 83 4.95 -0.55 5.42
C GLU A 83 5.59 0.26 4.27
N ALA A 84 5.70 1.59 4.43
CA ALA A 84 6.41 2.43 3.48
C ALA A 84 7.90 2.07 3.42
N ILE A 85 8.57 1.97 4.57
CA ILE A 85 9.99 1.58 4.64
C ILE A 85 10.20 0.19 4.02
N SER A 86 9.37 -0.79 4.38
CA SER A 86 9.42 -2.14 3.81
C SER A 86 9.30 -2.14 2.29
N THR A 87 8.39 -1.32 1.76
CA THR A 87 8.22 -1.16 0.31
C THR A 87 9.44 -0.55 -0.35
N LEU A 88 10.03 0.50 0.25
CA LEU A 88 11.26 1.10 -0.26
C LEU A 88 12.42 0.11 -0.31
N VAL A 89 12.65 -0.62 0.78
CA VAL A 89 13.72 -1.62 0.87
C VAL A 89 13.56 -2.69 -0.22
N ARG A 90 12.33 -3.14 -0.47
CA ARG A 90 12.05 -4.11 -1.53
C ARG A 90 12.35 -3.54 -2.92
N THR A 91 11.95 -2.29 -3.18
CA THR A 91 12.19 -1.63 -4.47
C THR A 91 13.68 -1.36 -4.71
N THR A 92 14.41 -0.87 -3.70
CA THR A 92 15.85 -0.60 -3.81
C THR A 92 16.65 -1.89 -3.93
N ALA A 93 16.27 -2.97 -3.24
CA ALA A 93 16.87 -4.28 -3.43
C ALA A 93 16.67 -4.80 -4.86
N TYR A 94 15.47 -4.64 -5.41
CA TYR A 94 15.20 -4.97 -6.82
C TYR A 94 16.09 -4.18 -7.78
N GLN A 95 16.23 -2.87 -7.57
CA GLN A 95 17.10 -2.01 -8.39
C GLN A 95 18.59 -2.36 -8.28
N ALA A 96 19.07 -2.63 -7.06
CA ALA A 96 20.46 -3.05 -6.83
C ALA A 96 20.78 -4.39 -7.52
N SER A 97 19.78 -5.26 -7.68
CA SER A 97 19.92 -6.52 -8.41
C SER A 97 19.77 -6.39 -9.94
N SER A 98 19.27 -5.26 -10.43
CA SER A 98 19.19 -4.98 -11.86
C SER A 98 20.58 -4.64 -12.41
N ALA A 99 20.85 -5.00 -13.67
CA ALA A 99 22.18 -4.92 -14.30
C ALA A 99 22.84 -3.53 -14.28
N THR A 100 22.09 -2.46 -13.99
CA THR A 100 22.57 -1.09 -13.93
C THR A 100 22.97 -0.65 -12.51
N GLY A 101 22.40 -1.28 -11.46
CA GLY A 101 22.68 -0.95 -10.05
C GLY A 101 22.46 0.52 -9.67
N THR A 102 22.69 0.86 -8.39
CA THR A 102 22.72 2.25 -7.89
C THR A 102 24.15 2.78 -7.71
N PHE A 103 25.15 1.92 -7.94
CA PHE A 103 26.55 2.24 -7.78
C PHE A 103 27.07 3.04 -8.98
N GLN A 104 27.64 4.21 -8.71
CA GLN A 104 28.30 5.05 -9.72
C GLN A 104 29.79 5.06 -9.42
N SER A 105 30.60 4.50 -10.33
CA SER A 105 32.06 4.51 -10.20
C SER A 105 32.61 5.91 -10.44
N SER A 106 33.59 6.34 -9.63
CA SER A 106 34.28 7.62 -9.84
C SER A 106 35.05 7.68 -11.17
N GLN A 107 35.31 6.53 -11.80
CA GLN A 107 35.93 6.44 -13.12
C GLN A 107 34.94 6.73 -14.26
N ASP A 108 33.64 6.58 -14.02
CA ASP A 108 32.57 6.76 -15.01
C ASP A 108 31.85 8.12 -14.87
N VAL A 109 32.22 8.91 -13.85
CA VAL A 109 31.64 10.23 -13.57
C VAL A 109 32.43 11.32 -14.29
N HIS A 110 31.92 11.75 -15.45
CA HIS A 110 32.44 12.89 -16.22
C HIS A 110 31.81 14.23 -15.81
N PRO A 111 32.39 15.39 -16.16
CA PRO A 111 31.80 16.71 -15.83
C PRO A 111 30.33 16.87 -16.25
N GLU A 112 29.95 16.24 -17.37
CA GLU A 112 28.57 16.22 -17.87
C GLU A 112 27.58 15.57 -16.89
N PHE A 113 28.05 14.66 -16.03
CA PHE A 113 27.24 14.10 -14.94
C PHE A 113 26.71 15.18 -14.00
N PHE A 114 27.49 16.24 -13.75
CA PHE A 114 27.12 17.34 -12.87
C PHE A 114 26.38 18.47 -13.59
N SER A 115 26.10 18.34 -14.89
CA SER A 115 25.32 19.33 -15.61
C SER A 115 23.89 19.41 -15.05
N GLU A 116 23.29 20.59 -15.10
CA GLU A 116 21.92 20.77 -14.61
C GLU A 116 20.92 19.87 -15.35
N GLY A 117 21.12 19.64 -16.65
CA GLY A 117 20.33 18.68 -17.42
C GLY A 117 20.49 17.23 -16.95
N ALA A 118 21.71 16.80 -16.63
CA ALA A 118 21.97 15.46 -16.10
C ALA A 118 21.43 15.27 -14.67
N LYS A 119 21.49 16.31 -13.82
CA LYS A 119 20.84 16.31 -12.51
C LYS A 119 19.32 16.23 -12.64
N ALA A 120 18.71 17.03 -13.51
CA ALA A 120 17.27 17.04 -13.73
C ALA A 120 16.75 15.68 -14.22
N ARG A 121 17.45 15.03 -15.18
CA ARG A 121 17.11 13.67 -15.64
C ARG A 121 17.17 12.64 -14.54
N ARG A 122 18.25 12.63 -13.74
CA ARG A 122 18.39 11.68 -12.61
C ARG A 122 17.36 11.95 -11.51
N HIS A 123 17.09 13.20 -11.21
CA HIS A 123 16.04 13.58 -10.27
C HIS A 123 14.66 13.11 -10.77
N HIS A 124 14.35 13.32 -12.04
CA HIS A 124 13.13 12.81 -12.67
C HIS A 124 13.05 11.29 -12.52
N GLN A 125 14.09 10.57 -12.96
CA GLN A 125 14.16 9.10 -12.87
C GLN A 125 13.97 8.57 -11.44
N MET A 126 14.60 9.22 -10.46
CA MET A 126 14.46 8.86 -9.05
C MET A 126 13.02 9.09 -8.52
N THR A 127 12.35 10.12 -9.03
CA THR A 127 11.01 10.56 -8.59
C THR A 127 9.88 9.84 -9.31
N THR A 128 10.09 9.35 -10.53
CA THR A 128 9.03 8.74 -11.35
C THR A 128 9.19 7.23 -11.49
N GLU A 129 10.42 6.73 -11.58
CA GLU A 129 10.70 5.32 -11.88
C GLU A 129 11.20 4.57 -10.65
N GLU A 130 12.09 5.18 -9.85
CA GLU A 130 12.82 4.42 -8.83
C GLU A 130 12.15 4.40 -7.44
N ALA A 131 11.66 5.53 -6.95
CA ALA A 131 11.03 5.62 -5.63
C ALA A 131 9.89 6.66 -5.57
N PRO A 132 8.86 6.54 -6.44
CA PRO A 132 7.87 7.59 -6.65
C PRO A 132 7.04 7.94 -5.42
N VAL A 133 6.79 6.97 -4.53
CA VAL A 133 6.04 7.20 -3.30
C VAL A 133 6.85 8.00 -2.27
N PHE A 134 8.17 7.78 -2.21
CA PHE A 134 9.03 8.40 -1.20
C PHE A 134 9.39 9.84 -1.54
N ILE A 135 9.85 10.12 -2.76
CA ILE A 135 10.18 11.50 -3.13
C ILE A 135 8.94 12.37 -3.05
N ARG A 136 7.79 11.92 -3.57
CA ARG A 136 6.54 12.68 -3.49
C ARG A 136 6.13 13.01 -2.04
N SER A 137 6.38 12.10 -1.10
CA SER A 137 6.10 12.33 0.33
C SER A 137 7.14 13.20 1.05
N ALA A 138 8.42 13.13 0.63
CA ALA A 138 9.53 13.85 1.25
C ALA A 138 9.69 15.29 0.72
N THR A 139 9.30 15.55 -0.53
CA THR A 139 9.45 16.87 -1.16
C THR A 139 8.19 17.75 -1.07
N GLY A 140 7.04 17.20 -0.67
CA GLY A 140 5.83 17.98 -0.40
C GLY A 140 5.20 18.66 -1.63
N PHE A 141 5.57 18.27 -2.85
CA PHE A 141 5.00 18.83 -4.07
C PHE A 141 3.66 18.14 -4.43
N PRO A 142 2.55 18.88 -4.57
CA PRO A 142 1.34 18.36 -5.18
C PRO A 142 1.59 18.12 -6.69
N ASP A 143 0.95 17.10 -7.25
CA ASP A 143 1.01 16.79 -8.67
C ASP A 143 0.62 18.03 -9.49
N GLU A 144 1.54 18.54 -10.33
CA GLU A 144 1.15 19.47 -11.39
C GLU A 144 0.28 18.72 -12.40
N PRO A 145 -0.86 19.30 -12.83
CA PRO A 145 -1.70 18.64 -13.82
C PRO A 145 -0.94 18.53 -15.15
N GLU A 146 -0.92 17.31 -15.70
CA GLU A 146 -0.51 17.01 -17.07
C GLU A 146 -1.02 18.09 -18.04
N PRO A 147 -0.16 18.75 -18.83
CA PRO A 147 -0.61 19.73 -19.80
C PRO A 147 -1.46 19.00 -20.85
N GLY A 148 -2.75 19.37 -20.89
CA GLY A 148 -3.70 18.86 -21.84
C GLY A 148 -3.18 18.91 -23.27
N ILE A 149 -3.24 17.75 -23.92
CA ILE A 149 -3.03 17.60 -25.36
C ILE A 149 -4.06 18.47 -26.07
N GLN A 150 -3.59 19.46 -26.84
CA GLN A 150 -4.39 20.22 -27.81
C GLN A 150 -4.79 19.35 -28.99
#